data_AF-A0A7V9QAZ0-F1
#
_entry.id   AF-A0A7V9QAZ0-F1
#
_cell.length_a   1.000
_cell.length_b   1.000
_cell.length_c   1.000
_cell.angle_alpha   90.00
_cell.angle_beta   90.00
_cell.angle_gamma   90.00
#
_symmetry.space_group_name_H-M   'P 1'
#
loop_
_entity.id
_entity.type
_entity.pdbx_description
1 polymer ?
#
loop_
_entity_poly.entity_id
_entity_poly.type
_entity_poly.pdbx_seq_one_letter_code
_entity_poly.pdbx_strand_id
1 'polypeptide(L)'
;TMHHEGAIMSSRMMIGDSERPELRELARNIEESQSRQIDQMQNFRDEWYPDAEQTSGMPAGAMDEMMGDGMMEGMMGGSMQGMMGGDATDEMFLRMMIPHHQMAVDMAEKALDGEADHPELEELARTIKEEQSAEIELMQGYLEEIEGAPDTGGR
;
A
#
# COMPACT_ATOMS: atom_id res chain seq x y z
N THR A 1 2.37 10.06 1.12
CA THR A 1 2.11 10.23 -0.33
C THR A 1 0.83 9.47 -0.65
N MET A 2 0.08 9.87 -1.68
CA MET A 2 -1.16 9.16 -2.09
C MET A 2 -0.90 7.67 -2.39
N HIS A 3 0.29 7.34 -2.90
CA HIS A 3 0.72 5.95 -3.14
C HIS A 3 0.74 5.15 -1.83
N HIS A 4 1.44 5.63 -0.81
CA HIS A 4 1.57 4.93 0.47
C HIS A 4 0.25 4.84 1.26
N GLU A 5 -0.60 5.86 1.18
CA GLU A 5 -1.90 5.87 1.86
C GLU A 5 -2.83 4.75 1.39
N GLY A 6 -2.80 4.42 0.10
CA GLY A 6 -3.54 3.29 -0.45
C GLY A 6 -3.11 1.94 0.14
N ALA A 7 -1.80 1.71 0.24
CA ALA A 7 -1.27 0.47 0.82
C ALA A 7 -1.61 0.33 2.30
N ILE A 8 -1.48 1.41 3.09
CA ILE A 8 -1.87 1.40 4.51
C ILE A 8 -3.34 1.05 4.68
N MET A 9 -4.22 1.63 3.86
CA MET A 9 -5.65 1.36 3.95
C MET A 9 -5.97 -0.10 3.63
N SER A 10 -5.40 -0.65 2.55
CA SER A 10 -5.55 -2.06 2.18
C SER A 10 -4.99 -3.00 3.25
N SER A 11 -3.82 -2.70 3.82
CA SER A 11 -3.22 -3.48 4.90
C SER A 11 -4.09 -3.51 6.16
N ARG A 12 -4.70 -2.38 6.54
CA ARG A 12 -5.63 -2.34 7.69
C ARG A 12 -6.85 -3.23 7.53
N MET A 13 -7.41 -3.31 6.31
CA MET A 13 -8.51 -4.24 6.02
C MET A 13 -8.01 -5.68 6.16
N MET A 14 -6.86 -5.98 5.56
CA MET A 14 -6.25 -7.31 5.59
C MET A 14 -5.98 -7.83 7.02
N ILE A 15 -5.59 -6.96 7.95
CA ILE A 15 -5.38 -7.29 9.37
C ILE A 15 -6.66 -7.81 10.05
N GLY A 16 -7.83 -7.32 9.62
CA GLY A 16 -9.14 -7.71 10.15
C GLY A 16 -9.75 -8.92 9.44
N ASP A 17 -9.54 -9.03 8.14
CA ASP A 17 -10.31 -9.91 7.27
C ASP A 17 -9.62 -11.25 6.96
N SER A 18 -8.29 -11.30 7.02
CA SER A 18 -7.56 -12.54 6.70
C SER A 18 -7.68 -13.60 7.80
N GLU A 19 -7.85 -14.85 7.38
CA GLU A 19 -7.73 -16.01 8.28
C GLU A 19 -6.28 -16.49 8.45
N ARG A 20 -5.36 -16.06 7.55
CA ARG A 20 -3.95 -16.46 7.54
C ARG A 20 -3.11 -15.57 8.47
N PRO A 21 -2.59 -16.09 9.60
CA PRO A 21 -1.84 -15.26 10.54
C PRO A 21 -0.59 -14.62 9.90
N GLU A 22 0.05 -15.32 8.98
CA GLU A 22 1.19 -14.82 8.20
C GLU A 22 0.85 -13.60 7.34
N LEU A 23 -0.33 -13.57 6.69
CA LEU A 23 -0.75 -12.41 5.90
C LEU A 23 -1.16 -11.22 6.78
N ARG A 24 -1.73 -11.49 7.96
CA ARG A 24 -1.99 -10.44 8.95
C ARG A 24 -0.70 -9.82 9.48
N GLU A 25 0.35 -10.62 9.63
CA GLU A 25 1.67 -10.13 10.03
C GLU A 25 2.33 -9.32 8.91
N LEU A 26 2.32 -9.81 7.68
CA LEU A 26 2.77 -9.07 6.50
C LEU A 26 2.06 -7.72 6.39
N ALA A 27 0.73 -7.69 6.52
CA ALA A 27 -0.05 -6.46 6.44
C ALA A 27 0.33 -5.45 7.54
N ARG A 28 0.61 -5.90 8.78
CA ARG A 28 1.13 -5.02 9.84
C ARG A 28 2.50 -4.47 9.51
N ASN A 29 3.38 -5.28 8.95
CA ASN A 29 4.72 -4.85 8.56
C ASN A 29 4.65 -3.77 7.48
N ILE A 30 3.80 -3.96 6.46
CA ILE A 30 3.55 -2.97 5.40
C ILE A 30 2.95 -1.69 5.99
N GLU A 31 1.96 -1.79 6.89
CA GLU A 31 1.38 -0.61 7.55
C GLU A 31 2.46 0.18 8.31
N GLU A 32 3.30 -0.50 9.08
CA GLU A 32 4.34 0.12 9.89
C GLU A 32 5.44 0.76 9.03
N SER A 33 5.98 0.00 8.05
CA SER A 33 7.05 0.47 7.16
C SER A 33 6.57 1.68 6.35
N GLN A 34 5.39 1.60 5.73
CA GLN A 34 4.87 2.70 4.92
C GLN A 34 4.48 3.92 5.75
N SER A 35 3.98 3.75 6.97
CA SER A 35 3.72 4.89 7.87
C SER A 35 5.00 5.62 8.24
N ARG A 36 6.06 4.87 8.61
CA ARG A 36 7.38 5.45 8.91
C ARG A 36 7.99 6.17 7.71
N GLN A 37 7.88 5.60 6.51
CA GLN A 37 8.35 6.23 5.27
C GLN A 37 7.56 7.51 4.94
N ILE A 38 6.24 7.54 5.17
CA ILE A 38 5.44 8.76 5.06
C ILE A 38 5.96 9.84 6.01
N ASP A 39 6.17 9.51 7.28
CA ASP A 39 6.64 10.46 8.28
C ASP A 39 8.01 11.05 7.88
N GLN A 40 8.93 10.22 7.37
CA GLN A 40 10.23 10.69 6.86
C GLN A 40 10.06 11.67 5.69
N MET A 41 9.24 11.32 4.69
CA MET A 41 8.99 12.21 3.55
C MET A 41 8.32 13.53 3.97
N GLN A 42 7.42 13.50 4.95
CA GLN A 42 6.79 14.71 5.48
C GLN A 42 7.80 15.59 6.20
N ASN A 43 8.65 15.00 7.05
CA ASN A 43 9.72 15.73 7.73
C ASN A 43 10.69 16.38 6.74
N PHE A 44 11.10 15.65 5.70
CA PHE A 44 11.95 16.19 4.64
C PHE A 44 11.30 17.37 3.92
N ARG A 45 10.01 17.25 3.57
CA ARG A 45 9.27 18.34 2.92
C ARG A 45 9.23 19.59 3.79
N ASP A 46 8.92 19.42 5.08
CA ASP A 46 8.77 20.54 6.01
C ASP A 46 10.14 21.22 6.29
N GLU A 47 11.22 20.44 6.31
CA GLU A 47 12.59 20.95 6.47
C GLU A 47 13.10 21.68 5.23
N TRP A 48 12.91 21.11 4.04
CA TRP A 48 13.43 21.67 2.79
C TRP A 48 12.57 22.80 2.24
N TYR A 49 11.27 22.77 2.50
CA TYR A 49 10.29 23.69 1.93
C TYR A 49 9.33 24.25 3.00
N PRO A 50 9.83 24.97 4.02
CA PRO A 50 9.02 25.45 5.14
C PRO A 50 7.92 26.45 4.74
N ASP A 51 8.09 27.13 3.61
CA ASP A 51 7.15 28.11 3.08
C ASP A 51 6.26 27.54 1.95
N ALA A 52 6.44 26.28 1.56
CA ALA A 52 5.59 25.67 0.55
C ALA A 52 4.18 25.44 1.13
N GLU A 53 3.14 25.82 0.36
CA GLU A 53 1.79 25.44 0.73
C GLU A 53 1.71 23.92 0.87
N GLN A 54 1.12 23.44 1.96
CA GLN A 54 0.90 22.02 2.14
C GLN A 54 0.02 21.52 1.00
N THR A 55 0.61 20.76 0.09
CA THR A 55 -0.14 19.86 -0.77
C THR A 55 -0.55 18.68 0.11
N SER A 56 -1.47 18.90 1.05
CA SER A 56 -2.23 17.79 1.60
C SER A 56 -2.90 17.12 0.41
N GLY A 57 -2.77 15.81 0.27
CA GLY A 57 -3.43 15.06 -0.80
C GLY A 57 -4.89 15.51 -0.95
N MET A 58 -5.33 15.64 -2.20
CA MET A 58 -6.63 16.15 -2.67
C MET A 58 -7.23 17.31 -1.84
N PRO A 59 -7.41 18.52 -2.42
CA PRO A 59 -8.08 19.60 -1.68
C PRO A 59 -9.43 19.09 -1.17
N ALA A 60 -9.81 19.42 0.06
CA ALA A 60 -11.02 18.89 0.71
C ALA A 60 -12.30 19.06 -0.15
N GLY A 61 -12.34 20.06 -1.03
CA GLY A 61 -13.42 20.26 -2.01
C GLY A 61 -13.43 19.30 -3.21
N ALA A 62 -12.30 18.71 -3.59
CA ALA A 62 -12.23 17.70 -4.65
C ALA A 62 -12.75 16.33 -4.18
N MET A 63 -12.70 16.04 -2.88
CA MET A 63 -13.43 14.92 -2.28
C MET A 63 -14.95 15.16 -2.33
N ASP A 64 -15.42 16.37 -1.99
CA ASP A 64 -16.84 16.74 -2.05
C ASP A 64 -17.40 16.69 -3.48
N GLU A 65 -16.59 17.06 -4.48
CA GLU A 65 -16.94 17.03 -5.91
C GLU A 65 -16.84 15.62 -6.53
N MET A 66 -15.95 14.75 -6.04
CA MET A 66 -15.93 13.31 -6.40
C MET A 66 -16.97 12.46 -5.64
N MET A 67 -17.51 12.96 -4.53
CA MET A 67 -18.61 12.35 -3.76
C MET A 67 -20.01 12.75 -4.30
N GLY A 68 -20.11 13.25 -5.53
CA GLY A 68 -21.39 13.46 -6.22
C GLY A 68 -21.97 12.16 -6.79
N ASP A 69 -23.24 11.87 -6.45
CA ASP A 69 -24.24 10.89 -6.95
C ASP A 69 -23.84 9.44 -7.37
N GLY A 70 -22.56 9.10 -7.59
CA GLY A 70 -22.13 7.78 -8.07
C GLY A 70 -21.33 6.93 -7.06
N MET A 71 -20.73 7.55 -6.03
CA MET A 71 -19.86 6.83 -5.07
C MET A 71 -20.63 6.14 -3.93
N MET A 72 -21.91 6.48 -3.71
CA MET A 72 -22.73 5.73 -2.75
C MET A 72 -23.02 4.29 -3.24
N GLU A 73 -22.98 4.06 -4.55
CA GLU A 73 -23.11 2.73 -5.16
C GLU A 73 -21.83 1.91 -4.97
N GLY A 74 -20.66 2.56 -4.83
CA GLY A 74 -19.39 1.93 -4.47
C GLY A 74 -19.28 1.56 -2.99
N MET A 75 -19.96 2.28 -2.09
CA MET A 75 -20.07 1.90 -0.67
C MET A 75 -21.02 0.70 -0.44
N MET A 76 -21.84 0.32 -1.43
CA MET A 76 -22.47 -1.01 -1.49
C MET A 76 -21.46 -2.14 -1.82
N GLY A 77 -20.19 -1.82 -2.13
CA GLY A 77 -19.10 -2.77 -2.31
C GLY A 77 -18.58 -3.39 -1.01
N GLY A 78 -18.74 -2.69 0.13
CA GLY A 78 -18.42 -3.27 1.45
C GLY A 78 -19.31 -4.47 1.80
N SER A 79 -20.53 -4.52 1.23
CA SER A 79 -21.42 -5.67 1.30
C SER A 79 -21.09 -6.80 0.31
N MET A 80 -20.18 -6.57 -0.65
CA MET A 80 -19.68 -7.62 -1.55
C MET A 80 -18.37 -8.24 -1.02
N GLN A 81 -17.59 -7.50 -0.22
CA GLN A 81 -16.36 -8.00 0.42
C GLN A 81 -16.65 -9.10 1.46
N GLY A 82 -17.75 -8.99 2.20
CA GLY A 82 -18.26 -10.08 3.05
C GLY A 82 -18.78 -11.30 2.27
N MET A 83 -18.86 -11.24 0.94
CA MET A 83 -19.19 -12.39 0.07
C MET A 83 -17.94 -13.06 -0.52
N MET A 84 -16.77 -12.42 -0.47
CA MET A 84 -15.46 -12.97 -0.83
C MET A 84 -14.69 -13.34 0.45
N GLY A 85 -15.17 -14.33 1.20
CA GLY A 85 -14.48 -14.77 2.42
C GLY A 85 -13.17 -15.51 2.14
N GLY A 86 -12.22 -15.41 3.07
CA GLY A 86 -11.00 -16.24 3.10
C GLY A 86 -10.02 -15.98 1.94
N ASP A 87 -9.51 -17.07 1.35
CA ASP A 87 -8.43 -17.07 0.35
C ASP A 87 -8.65 -16.14 -0.85
N ALA A 88 -9.89 -15.85 -1.24
CA ALA A 88 -10.18 -14.92 -2.34
C ALA A 88 -9.83 -13.46 -2.02
N THR A 89 -10.03 -13.04 -0.76
CA THR A 89 -9.62 -11.70 -0.29
C THR A 89 -8.09 -11.65 -0.18
N ASP A 90 -7.48 -12.72 0.32
CA ASP A 90 -6.02 -12.84 0.44
C ASP A 90 -5.33 -12.78 -0.94
N GLU A 91 -5.84 -13.54 -1.91
CA GLU A 91 -5.34 -13.53 -3.29
C GLU A 91 -5.47 -12.15 -3.94
N MET A 92 -6.62 -11.48 -3.77
CA MET A 92 -6.85 -10.14 -4.31
C MET A 92 -5.88 -9.12 -3.71
N PHE A 93 -5.67 -9.16 -2.39
CA PHE A 93 -4.70 -8.30 -1.72
C PHE A 93 -3.31 -8.45 -2.32
N LEU A 94 -2.82 -9.69 -2.44
CA LEU A 94 -1.49 -9.99 -2.96
C LEU A 94 -1.33 -9.56 -4.42
N ARG A 95 -2.31 -9.88 -5.28
CA ARG A 95 -2.28 -9.49 -6.71
C ARG A 95 -2.28 -7.98 -6.92
N MET A 96 -2.87 -7.21 -6.00
CA MET A 96 -2.88 -5.74 -6.06
C MET A 96 -1.64 -5.12 -5.43
N MET A 97 -1.14 -5.69 -4.34
CA MET A 97 -0.04 -5.09 -3.57
C MET A 97 1.34 -5.34 -4.21
N ILE A 98 1.55 -6.49 -4.87
CA ILE A 98 2.79 -6.76 -5.61
C ILE A 98 3.12 -5.65 -6.65
N PRO A 99 2.22 -5.31 -7.61
CA PRO A 99 2.52 -4.26 -8.57
C PRO A 99 2.55 -2.85 -7.93
N HIS A 100 1.82 -2.63 -6.82
CA HIS A 100 1.91 -1.38 -6.06
C HIS A 100 3.33 -1.18 -5.51
N HIS A 101 3.88 -2.19 -4.84
CA HIS A 101 5.26 -2.16 -4.35
C HIS A 101 6.27 -2.02 -5.48
N GLN A 102 6.07 -2.69 -6.61
CA GLN A 102 6.99 -2.58 -7.75
C GLN A 102 7.12 -1.13 -8.23
N MET A 103 6.01 -0.36 -8.27
CA MET A 103 6.07 1.06 -8.64
C MET A 103 6.94 1.87 -7.67
N ALA A 104 6.88 1.59 -6.36
CA ALA A 104 7.71 2.28 -5.39
C ALA A 104 9.18 1.88 -5.48
N VAL A 105 9.48 0.61 -5.77
CA VAL A 105 10.85 0.15 -6.07
C VAL A 105 11.40 0.87 -7.30
N ASP A 106 10.64 0.94 -8.40
CA ASP A 106 11.07 1.62 -9.62
C ASP A 106 11.34 3.13 -9.38
N MET A 107 10.53 3.77 -8.53
CA MET A 107 10.74 5.18 -8.14
C MET A 107 11.96 5.36 -7.24
N ALA A 108 12.20 4.42 -6.33
CA ALA A 108 13.41 4.42 -5.50
C ALA A 108 14.68 4.24 -6.36
N GLU A 109 14.63 3.40 -7.38
CA GLU A 109 15.75 3.22 -8.32
C GLU A 109 16.08 4.51 -9.07
N LYS A 110 15.08 5.23 -9.56
CA LYS A 110 15.29 6.54 -10.20
C LYS A 110 15.95 7.56 -9.28
N ALA A 111 15.49 7.63 -8.03
CA ALA A 111 16.11 8.49 -7.03
C ALA A 111 17.60 8.16 -6.83
N LEU A 112 17.94 6.87 -6.82
CA LEU A 112 19.32 6.38 -6.69
C LEU A 112 20.17 6.55 -7.97
N ASP A 113 19.53 6.65 -9.13
CA ASP A 113 20.17 6.92 -10.42
C ASP A 113 20.44 8.42 -10.67
N GLY A 114 20.39 9.23 -9.61
CA GLY A 114 20.78 10.64 -9.63
C GLY A 114 19.61 11.63 -9.82
N GLU A 115 18.36 11.17 -9.69
CA GLU A 115 17.20 12.07 -9.63
C GLU A 115 16.97 12.65 -8.22
N ALA A 116 17.64 12.14 -7.18
CA ALA A 116 17.56 12.69 -5.84
C ALA A 116 18.48 13.91 -5.66
N ASP A 117 17.91 15.04 -5.25
CA ASP A 117 18.65 16.28 -4.95
C ASP A 117 19.29 16.28 -3.55
N HIS A 118 18.85 15.38 -2.67
CA HIS A 118 19.22 15.35 -1.24
C HIS A 118 19.73 13.96 -0.82
N PRO A 119 20.84 13.87 -0.06
CA PRO A 119 21.38 12.59 0.39
C PRO A 119 20.43 11.82 1.33
N GLU A 120 19.59 12.53 2.09
CA GLU A 120 18.57 11.91 2.94
C GLU A 120 17.46 11.24 2.09
N LEU A 121 17.17 11.79 0.91
CA LEU A 121 16.23 11.18 -0.04
C LEU A 121 16.83 9.92 -0.66
N GLU A 122 18.11 9.93 -1.01
CA GLU A 122 18.79 8.73 -1.50
C GLU A 122 18.77 7.61 -0.44
N GLU A 123 19.04 7.94 0.82
CA GLU A 123 19.02 6.95 1.90
C GLU A 123 17.62 6.36 2.08
N LEU A 124 16.59 7.19 2.10
CA LEU A 124 15.21 6.72 2.13
C LEU A 124 14.89 5.83 0.92
N ALA A 125 15.36 6.19 -0.28
CA ALA A 125 15.16 5.38 -1.47
C ALA A 125 15.83 4.00 -1.36
N ARG A 126 17.05 3.90 -0.78
CA ARG A 126 17.68 2.60 -0.49
C ARG A 126 16.80 1.76 0.43
N THR A 127 16.33 2.35 1.54
CA THR A 127 15.45 1.66 2.49
C THR A 127 14.16 1.19 1.82
N ILE A 128 13.48 2.05 1.05
CA ILE A 128 12.24 1.70 0.34
C ILE A 128 12.49 0.53 -0.62
N LYS A 129 13.56 0.61 -1.42
CA LYS A 129 13.91 -0.45 -2.37
C LYS A 129 14.15 -1.78 -1.66
N GLU A 130 14.93 -1.79 -0.58
CA GLU A 130 15.25 -3.00 0.18
C GLU A 130 14.01 -3.61 0.85
N GLU A 131 13.25 -2.80 1.60
CA GLU A 131 12.07 -3.27 2.33
C GLU A 131 10.98 -3.76 1.37
N GLN A 132 10.64 -2.96 0.35
CA GLN A 132 9.55 -3.33 -0.56
C GLN A 132 9.90 -4.47 -1.50
N SER A 133 11.18 -4.65 -1.87
CA SER A 133 11.60 -5.85 -2.63
C SER A 133 11.43 -7.13 -1.79
N ALA A 134 11.80 -7.08 -0.50
CA ALA A 134 11.60 -8.22 0.39
C ALA A 134 10.11 -8.52 0.63
N GLU A 135 9.27 -7.49 0.75
CA GLU A 135 7.82 -7.65 0.85
C GLU A 135 7.23 -8.25 -0.44
N ILE A 136 7.73 -7.88 -1.62
CA ILE A 136 7.33 -8.50 -2.90
C ILE A 136 7.63 -10.00 -2.91
N GLU A 137 8.83 -10.41 -2.49
CA GLU A 137 9.23 -11.83 -2.44
C GLU A 137 8.31 -12.63 -1.51
N LEU A 138 7.98 -12.09 -0.34
CA LEU A 138 7.02 -12.71 0.58
C LEU A 138 5.63 -12.82 -0.04
N MET A 139 5.14 -11.75 -0.65
CA MET A 139 3.82 -11.73 -1.30
C MET A 139 3.72 -12.74 -2.45
N GLN A 140 4.76 -12.87 -3.26
CA GLN A 140 4.83 -13.87 -4.33
C GLN A 140 4.77 -15.28 -3.76
N GLY A 141 5.53 -15.57 -2.71
CA GLY A 141 5.49 -16.87 -2.03
C GLY A 141 4.08 -17.22 -1.51
N TYR A 142 3.42 -16.29 -0.83
CA TYR A 142 2.06 -16.52 -0.34
C TYR A 142 1.03 -16.66 -1.47
N LEU A 143 1.20 -15.92 -2.57
CA LEU A 143 0.31 -16.03 -3.72
C LEU A 143 0.43 -17.41 -4.37
N GLU A 144 1.65 -17.92 -4.53
CA GLU A 144 1.90 -19.28 -5.04
C GLU A 144 1.30 -20.35 -4.11
N GLU A 145 1.41 -20.17 -2.79
CA GLU A 145 0.81 -21.09 -1.80
C GLU A 145 -0.73 -21.12 -1.89
N ILE A 146 -1.36 -19.96 -2.07
CA ILE A 146 -2.82 -19.85 -2.23
C ILE A 146 -3.27 -20.45 -3.56
N GLU A 147 -2.61 -20.12 -4.67
CA GLU A 147 -2.94 -20.66 -6.01
C GLU A 147 -2.68 -22.17 -6.11
N GLY A 148 -1.70 -22.68 -5.37
CA GLY A 148 -1.34 -24.10 -5.32
C GLY A 148 -2.17 -24.95 -4.36
N ALA A 149 -2.96 -24.33 -3.47
CA ALA A 149 -3.83 -25.05 -2.55
C ALA A 149 -4.98 -25.72 -3.33
N PRO A 150 -5.27 -27.02 -3.10
CA PRO A 150 -6.43 -27.65 -3.72
C PRO A 150 -7.70 -26.92 -3.26
N ASP A 151 -8.58 -26.58 -4.21
CA ASP A 151 -9.89 -25.96 -3.95
C ASP A 151 -10.66 -26.75 -2.87
N THR A 152 -10.54 -26.32 -1.62
CA THR A 152 -11.40 -26.76 -0.53
C THR A 152 -12.59 -25.82 -0.45
N GLY A 153 -13.29 -25.62 -1.57
CA GLY A 153 -14.54 -24.89 -1.66
C GLY A 153 -15.55 -25.41 -0.63
N GLY A 154 -15.55 -24.79 0.54
CA GLY A 154 -16.54 -24.97 1.59
C GLY A 154 -17.80 -24.22 1.20
N ARG A 155 -18.84 -24.99 0.87
CA ARG A 155 -20.23 -24.53 0.72
C ARG A 155 -20.79 -23.85 1.97
#